data_AF-A0A946P3E0-F1
#
_entry.id   AF-A0A946P3E0-F1
#
_cell.length_a   1.000
_cell.length_b   1.000
_cell.length_c   1.000
_cell.angle_alpha   90.00
_cell.angle_beta   90.00
_cell.angle_gamma   90.00
#
_symmetry.space_group_name_H-M   'P 1'
#
loop_
_entity.id
_entity.type
_entity.pdbx_description
1 polymer ?
#
loop_
_entity_poly.entity_id
_entity_poly.type
_entity_poly.pdbx_seq_one_letter_code
_entity_poly.pdbx_strand_id
1 'polypeptide(L)'
;MHRISLIIMLILITSCGSNRIKPTPQQKQKLHVEVISYKIQDSDSFNVNILLRIPIKTLVFKKQKDHFNANISYTFNISERETKAVVNRLTKNKSISVSYYEDTREKERYYQIESQIILPVGEYELLTIIQDIDSHRMFKNTTKVDIEDAPMISQLKAYHEKDNQRHYIRKVVKEDVDTVWFKFQMDDFEIIGETIPFTYRVLRDSTIIDSSTVSIIGNKQNMYDIPIMISPDWENEITIFIGNKGQFSSMKLNIEGKAGTKIWSDNHKEIIGIMAYLVPYSEYKTFSKLEENELIEYVTEYWKSKDPTVNTKKNELLEEINNRISYANAHFSVIGSGWRSDMGKIYIIYG
;
A
#
# COMPACT_ATOMS: atom_id res chain seq x y z
N MET A 1 -66.97 30.34 60.85
CA MET A 1 -66.76 28.98 60.32
C MET A 1 -66.43 29.10 58.83
N HIS A 2 -65.14 29.04 58.46
CA HIS A 2 -64.71 29.06 57.06
C HIS A 2 -64.10 27.70 56.70
N ARG A 3 -64.69 27.02 55.71
CA ARG A 3 -64.14 25.79 55.11
C ARG A 3 -63.17 26.20 54.01
N ILE A 4 -61.89 25.92 54.22
CA ILE A 4 -60.83 26.05 53.22
C ILE A 4 -60.82 24.77 52.39
N SER A 5 -61.03 24.92 51.08
CA SER A 5 -60.83 23.88 50.07
C SER A 5 -59.33 23.79 49.77
N LEU A 6 -58.71 22.63 50.02
CA LEU A 6 -57.30 22.40 49.73
C LEU A 6 -57.18 21.63 48.41
N ILE A 7 -56.63 22.31 47.39
CA ILE A 7 -56.29 21.75 46.08
C ILE A 7 -54.99 20.96 46.23
N ILE A 8 -55.01 19.65 45.94
CA ILE A 8 -53.81 18.82 45.83
C ILE A 8 -53.49 18.66 44.34
N MET A 9 -52.39 19.29 43.90
CA MET A 9 -51.86 19.24 42.55
C MET A 9 -51.00 17.98 42.39
N LEU A 10 -51.44 17.05 41.55
CA LEU A 10 -50.74 15.80 41.23
C LEU A 10 -49.70 16.08 40.12
N ILE A 11 -48.42 16.10 40.45
CA ILE A 11 -47.32 16.27 39.47
C ILE A 11 -46.99 14.91 38.85
N LEU A 12 -47.38 14.73 37.58
CA LEU A 12 -46.96 13.62 36.71
C LEU A 12 -45.50 13.83 36.29
N ILE A 13 -44.58 13.05 36.85
CA ILE A 13 -43.19 12.97 36.39
C ILE A 13 -43.16 12.05 35.16
N THR A 14 -43.23 12.63 33.97
CA THR A 14 -42.88 11.92 32.73
C THR A 14 -41.37 11.79 32.64
N SER A 15 -40.86 10.59 32.94
CA SER A 15 -39.47 10.21 32.70
C SER A 15 -39.16 10.27 31.20
N CYS A 16 -38.40 11.27 30.77
CA CYS A 16 -37.75 11.28 29.45
C CYS A 16 -36.76 10.12 29.37
N GLY A 17 -37.18 9.02 28.72
CA GLY A 17 -36.27 7.96 28.31
C GLY A 17 -35.31 8.49 27.25
N SER A 18 -34.10 8.88 27.67
CA SER A 18 -33.01 9.14 26.73
C SER A 18 -32.61 7.81 26.09
N ASN A 19 -32.95 7.62 24.82
CA ASN A 19 -32.36 6.57 23.99
C ASN A 19 -30.85 6.81 23.94
N ARG A 20 -30.10 6.13 24.83
CA ARG A 20 -28.65 6.02 24.69
C ARG A 20 -28.40 5.23 23.40
N ILE A 21 -28.04 5.95 22.35
CA ILE A 21 -27.38 5.38 21.18
C ILE A 21 -26.20 4.57 21.74
N LYS A 22 -26.28 3.24 21.66
CA LYS A 22 -25.14 2.39 22.01
C LYS A 22 -23.97 2.87 21.14
N PRO A 23 -22.80 3.19 21.71
CA PRO A 23 -21.66 3.54 20.89
C PRO A 23 -21.43 2.38 19.92
N THR A 24 -21.46 2.69 18.63
CA THR A 24 -21.10 1.76 17.56
C THR A 24 -19.79 1.11 17.97
N PRO A 25 -19.66 -0.23 17.94
CA PRO A 25 -18.41 -0.88 18.31
C PRO A 25 -17.29 -0.24 17.49
N GLN A 26 -16.33 0.41 18.16
CA GLN A 26 -15.12 0.86 17.50
C GLN A 26 -14.54 -0.36 16.78
N GLN A 27 -14.53 -0.33 15.45
CA GLN A 27 -13.83 -1.32 14.64
C GLN A 27 -12.44 -1.47 15.24
N LYS A 28 -12.11 -2.65 15.78
CA LYS A 28 -10.77 -2.96 16.26
C LYS A 28 -9.82 -2.69 15.10
N GLN A 29 -9.07 -1.59 15.17
CA GLN A 29 -8.06 -1.26 14.16
C GLN A 29 -7.07 -2.41 14.12
N LYS A 30 -7.07 -3.15 13.02
CA LYS A 30 -6.30 -4.37 12.85
C LYS A 30 -4.87 -3.96 12.47
N LEU A 31 -3.90 -4.33 13.31
CA LEU A 31 -2.49 -4.24 12.94
C LEU A 31 -2.22 -5.20 11.78
N HIS A 32 -1.39 -4.79 10.83
CA HIS A 32 -0.91 -5.68 9.78
C HIS A 32 0.50 -6.13 10.13
N VAL A 33 0.62 -7.38 10.58
CA VAL A 33 1.91 -8.04 10.84
C VAL A 33 2.11 -9.08 9.77
N GLU A 34 3.20 -8.94 9.03
CA GLU A 34 3.61 -9.91 8.01
C GLU A 34 4.88 -10.60 8.49
N VAL A 35 4.86 -11.94 8.50
CA VAL A 35 6.00 -12.76 8.92
C VAL A 35 6.47 -13.57 7.71
N ILE A 36 7.78 -13.58 7.51
CA ILE A 36 8.43 -14.31 6.43
C ILE A 36 9.56 -15.12 7.08
N SER A 37 9.57 -16.43 6.87
CA SER A 37 10.60 -17.36 7.37
C SER A 37 11.38 -17.97 6.20
N TYR A 38 12.65 -18.31 6.45
CA TYR A 38 13.52 -18.95 5.45
C TYR A 38 14.71 -19.67 6.12
N LYS A 39 15.22 -20.70 5.44
CA LYS A 39 16.22 -21.64 5.99
C LYS A 39 17.59 -21.01 6.09
N ILE A 40 18.32 -21.33 7.16
CA ILE A 40 19.77 -21.14 7.22
C ILE A 40 20.38 -22.48 6.85
N GLN A 41 21.27 -22.49 5.86
CA GLN A 41 21.94 -23.69 5.40
C GLN A 41 22.90 -24.21 6.49
N ASP A 42 22.99 -25.54 6.61
CA ASP A 42 23.75 -26.28 7.64
C ASP A 42 23.34 -25.98 9.10
N SER A 43 22.10 -25.51 9.31
CA SER A 43 21.52 -25.29 10.62
C SER A 43 20.10 -25.86 10.68
N ASP A 44 19.71 -26.38 11.85
CA ASP A 44 18.31 -26.71 12.16
C ASP A 44 17.47 -25.46 12.46
N SER A 45 18.04 -24.27 12.24
CA SER A 45 17.43 -22.96 12.48
C SER A 45 17.23 -22.15 11.22
N PHE A 46 16.27 -21.25 11.29
CA PHE A 46 15.74 -20.44 10.21
C PHE A 46 15.81 -18.98 10.65
N ASN A 47 16.19 -18.11 9.72
CA ASN A 47 16.06 -16.68 9.92
C ASN A 47 14.61 -16.31 9.63
N VAL A 48 13.98 -15.63 10.58
CA VAL A 48 12.61 -15.16 10.47
C VAL A 48 12.61 -13.64 10.48
N ASN A 49 12.19 -13.06 9.35
CA ASN A 49 11.99 -11.63 9.20
C ASN A 49 10.54 -11.28 9.52
N ILE A 50 10.38 -10.36 10.46
CA ILE A 50 9.10 -9.81 10.87
C ILE A 50 9.00 -8.39 10.32
N LEU A 51 8.04 -8.17 9.42
CA LEU A 51 7.67 -6.84 8.94
C LEU A 51 6.40 -6.39 9.65
N LEU A 52 6.56 -5.44 10.56
CA LEU A 52 5.46 -4.79 11.26
C LEU A 52 5.08 -3.48 10.55
N ARG A 53 3.81 -3.37 10.14
CA ARG A 53 3.22 -2.13 9.58
C ARG A 53 2.27 -1.49 10.59
N ILE A 54 2.58 -0.27 10.99
CA ILE A 54 1.83 0.50 11.98
C ILE A 54 1.16 1.68 11.28
N PRO A 55 -0.17 1.75 11.18
CA PRO A 55 -0.81 2.91 10.55
C PRO A 55 -0.54 4.17 11.38
N ILE A 56 0.05 5.21 10.77
CA ILE A 56 0.50 6.41 11.47
C ILE A 56 -0.65 7.09 12.24
N LYS A 57 -1.85 7.12 11.64
CA LYS A 57 -3.08 7.68 12.24
C LYS A 57 -3.50 7.06 13.58
N THR A 58 -2.95 5.90 13.96
CA THR A 58 -3.28 5.26 15.25
C THR A 58 -2.42 5.75 16.41
N LEU A 59 -1.33 6.46 16.11
CA LEU A 59 -0.37 6.96 17.08
C LEU A 59 -0.66 8.41 17.47
N VAL A 60 -0.21 8.82 18.65
CA VAL A 60 -0.32 10.20 19.12
C VAL A 60 1.00 10.92 18.85
N PHE A 61 0.92 11.95 18.02
CA PHE A 61 2.06 12.79 17.66
C PHE A 61 2.08 14.07 18.50
N LYS A 62 3.25 14.37 19.07
CA LYS A 62 3.54 15.62 19.77
C LYS A 62 4.32 16.56 18.87
N LYS A 63 3.85 17.80 18.77
CA LYS A 63 4.52 18.88 18.03
C LYS A 63 5.89 19.18 18.65
N GLN A 64 6.91 19.25 17.81
CA GLN A 64 8.26 19.74 18.10
C GLN A 64 8.47 21.09 17.38
N LYS A 65 9.69 21.62 17.42
CA LYS A 65 10.01 22.93 16.82
C LYS A 65 9.76 22.95 15.31
N ASP A 66 10.11 21.89 14.61
CA ASP A 66 10.14 21.77 13.15
C ASP A 66 9.52 20.46 12.61
N HIS A 67 9.02 19.58 13.48
CA HIS A 67 8.44 18.29 13.10
C HIS A 67 7.45 17.80 14.18
N PHE A 68 6.92 16.59 14.02
CA PHE A 68 6.07 15.91 15.00
C PHE A 68 6.65 14.54 15.32
N ASN A 69 6.68 14.17 16.61
CA ASN A 69 7.17 12.86 17.05
C ASN A 69 6.09 12.05 17.77
N ALA A 70 6.05 10.76 17.48
CA ALA A 70 5.34 9.75 18.27
C ALA A 70 6.36 8.74 18.82
N ASN A 71 6.28 8.43 20.11
CA ASN A 71 7.13 7.42 20.72
C ASN A 71 6.34 6.13 20.95
N ILE A 72 6.92 5.00 20.54
CA ILE A 72 6.32 3.69 20.73
C ILE A 72 7.29 2.72 21.41
N SER A 73 6.74 1.75 22.13
CA SER A 73 7.42 0.51 22.49
C SER A 73 6.77 -0.64 21.75
N TYR A 74 7.54 -1.47 21.07
CA TYR A 74 7.03 -2.67 20.42
C TYR A 74 7.69 -3.92 20.99
N THR A 75 6.91 -4.99 21.12
CA THR A 75 7.36 -6.29 21.59
C THR A 75 6.94 -7.38 20.60
N PHE A 76 7.89 -8.22 20.23
CA PHE A 76 7.65 -9.50 19.58
C PHE A 76 7.90 -10.60 20.61
N ASN A 77 6.86 -11.33 20.98
CA ASN A 77 6.95 -12.49 21.86
C ASN A 77 6.58 -13.72 21.05
N ILE A 78 7.49 -14.69 21.02
CA ILE A 78 7.34 -15.90 20.22
C ILE A 78 7.34 -17.07 21.17
N SER A 79 6.25 -17.82 21.10
CA SER A 79 6.07 -19.03 21.86
C SER A 79 5.82 -20.21 20.94
N GLU A 80 6.30 -21.38 21.33
CA GLU A 80 5.85 -22.63 20.72
C GLU A 80 4.33 -22.76 20.84
N ARG A 81 3.70 -23.27 19.78
CA ARG A 81 2.23 -23.30 19.68
C ARG A 81 1.59 -24.24 20.69
N GLU A 82 2.16 -25.42 20.90
CA GLU A 82 1.61 -26.46 21.78
C GLU A 82 2.00 -26.23 23.24
N THR A 83 3.30 -26.16 23.52
CA THR A 83 3.82 -26.04 24.88
C THR A 83 3.60 -24.65 25.50
N LYS A 84 3.34 -23.64 24.66
CA LYS A 84 3.31 -22.22 25.03
C LYS A 84 4.62 -21.70 25.64
N ALA A 85 5.70 -22.47 25.55
CA ALA A 85 7.02 -22.06 26.02
C ALA A 85 7.51 -20.86 25.20
N VAL A 86 7.99 -19.82 25.88
CA VAL A 86 8.54 -18.63 25.20
C VAL A 86 9.93 -18.96 24.69
N VAL A 87 10.11 -18.86 23.38
CA VAL A 87 11.35 -19.20 22.66
C VAL A 87 12.17 -17.96 22.38
N ASN A 88 11.50 -16.83 22.10
CA ASN A 88 12.17 -15.57 21.86
C ASN A 88 11.29 -14.40 22.33
N ARG A 89 11.95 -13.35 22.84
CA ARG A 89 11.29 -12.08 23.15
C ARG A 89 12.20 -10.91 22.78
N LEU A 90 11.69 -10.04 21.94
CA LEU A 90 12.32 -8.77 21.58
C LEU A 90 11.44 -7.62 22.02
N THR A 91 11.99 -6.66 22.76
CA THR A 91 11.32 -5.39 23.07
C THR A 91 12.24 -4.24 22.72
N LYS A 92 11.74 -3.26 21.96
CA LYS A 92 12.49 -2.05 21.58
C LYS A 92 11.60 -0.81 21.63
N ASN A 93 12.22 0.33 21.86
CA ASN A 93 11.58 1.64 21.77
C ASN A 93 11.95 2.31 20.46
N LYS A 94 11.01 3.06 19.87
CA LYS A 94 11.22 3.78 18.61
C LYS A 94 10.54 5.15 18.66
N SER A 95 11.26 6.17 18.21
CA SER A 95 10.71 7.49 17.90
C SER A 95 10.40 7.55 16.41
N ILE A 96 9.16 7.92 16.09
CA ILE A 96 8.65 8.06 14.72
C ILE A 96 8.45 9.56 14.47
N SER A 97 9.15 10.09 13.48
CA SER A 97 9.10 11.51 13.12
C SER A 97 8.39 11.71 11.78
N VAL A 98 7.55 12.74 11.71
CA VAL A 98 6.93 13.25 10.49
C VAL A 98 7.08 14.77 10.42
N SER A 99 7.26 15.32 9.22
CA SER A 99 7.56 16.74 9.04
C SER A 99 6.32 17.61 9.19
N TYR A 100 5.18 17.19 8.62
CA TYR A 100 3.95 18.00 8.57
C TYR A 100 2.82 17.39 9.40
N TYR A 101 1.81 18.19 9.72
CA TYR A 101 0.66 17.69 10.50
C TYR A 101 -0.26 16.82 9.64
N GLU A 102 -0.42 17.18 8.37
CA GLU A 102 -1.22 16.49 7.36
C GLU A 102 -0.77 15.02 7.21
N ASP A 103 0.54 14.79 7.30
CA ASP A 103 1.18 13.47 7.32
C ASP A 103 0.64 12.54 8.41
N THR A 104 0.23 13.10 9.57
CA THR A 104 -0.32 12.31 10.68
C THR A 104 -1.74 11.84 10.42
N ARG A 105 -2.44 12.47 9.47
CA ARG A 105 -3.86 12.25 9.17
C ARG A 105 -4.09 11.43 7.91
N GLU A 106 -3.05 11.15 7.14
CA GLU A 106 -3.12 10.39 5.91
C GLU A 106 -3.56 8.94 6.19
N LYS A 107 -4.65 8.51 5.52
CA LYS A 107 -5.32 7.24 5.85
C LYS A 107 -4.47 6.00 5.55
N GLU A 108 -3.62 6.07 4.54
CA GLU A 108 -2.83 4.96 4.00
C GLU A 108 -1.33 5.06 4.32
N ARG A 109 -0.95 5.94 5.26
CA ARG A 109 0.45 6.05 5.69
C ARG A 109 0.74 5.10 6.84
N TYR A 110 1.80 4.29 6.67
CA TYR A 110 2.25 3.31 7.66
C TYR A 110 3.70 3.58 8.04
N TYR A 111 4.03 3.44 9.31
CA TYR A 111 5.40 3.26 9.77
C TYR A 111 5.77 1.78 9.73
N GLN A 112 6.99 1.48 9.29
CA GLN A 112 7.46 0.11 9.08
C GLN A 112 8.64 -0.22 9.98
N ILE A 113 8.57 -1.38 10.62
CA ILE A 113 9.63 -1.92 11.46
C ILE A 113 9.97 -3.32 10.96
N GLU A 114 11.25 -3.55 10.75
CA GLU A 114 11.80 -4.85 10.39
C GLU A 114 12.62 -5.39 11.56
N SER A 115 12.44 -6.68 11.85
CA SER A 115 13.27 -7.38 12.82
C SER A 115 13.55 -8.79 12.33
N GLN A 116 14.81 -9.19 12.47
CA GLN A 116 15.28 -10.54 12.20
C GLN A 116 15.49 -11.28 13.52
N ILE A 117 15.09 -12.53 13.55
CA ILE A 117 15.33 -13.47 14.65
C ILE A 117 15.70 -14.83 14.09
N ILE A 118 16.31 -15.68 14.91
CA ILE A 118 16.65 -17.07 14.55
C ILE A 118 15.72 -17.99 15.34
N LEU A 119 15.09 -18.93 14.65
CA LEU A 119 14.17 -19.91 15.24
C LEU A 119 14.43 -21.31 14.65
N PRO A 120 14.45 -22.37 15.46
CA PRO A 120 14.48 -23.75 14.97
C PRO A 120 13.26 -24.11 14.11
N VAL A 121 13.34 -25.22 13.36
CA VAL A 121 12.16 -25.87 12.76
C VAL A 121 11.08 -26.08 13.82
N GLY A 122 9.82 -25.73 13.50
CA GLY A 122 8.71 -25.90 14.42
C GLY A 122 7.52 -24.98 14.17
N GLU A 123 6.49 -25.14 14.99
CA GLU A 123 5.26 -24.35 14.95
C GLU A 123 5.21 -23.34 16.10
N TYR A 124 5.08 -22.06 15.74
CA TYR A 124 5.12 -20.96 16.69
C TYR A 124 3.90 -20.03 16.57
N GLU A 125 3.72 -19.23 17.61
CA GLU A 125 2.82 -18.08 17.66
C GLU A 125 3.63 -16.82 17.96
N LEU A 126 3.55 -15.82 17.07
CA LEU A 126 4.10 -14.49 17.27
C LEU A 126 3.02 -13.57 17.85
N LEU A 127 3.14 -13.24 19.13
CA LEU A 127 2.41 -12.14 19.75
C LEU A 127 3.18 -10.83 19.56
N THR A 128 2.64 -9.96 18.71
CA THR A 128 3.09 -8.59 18.53
C THR A 128 2.30 -7.65 19.45
N ILE A 129 3.00 -6.84 20.23
CA ILE A 129 2.42 -5.80 21.09
C ILE A 129 3.05 -4.47 20.72
N ILE A 130 2.22 -3.44 20.51
CA ILE A 130 2.67 -2.07 20.30
C ILE A 130 2.01 -1.22 21.37
N GLN A 131 2.79 -0.42 22.05
CA GLN A 131 2.33 0.56 23.02
C GLN A 131 2.76 1.94 22.55
N ASP A 132 1.78 2.82 22.35
CA ASP A 132 2.02 4.25 22.19
C ASP A 132 2.36 4.84 23.57
N ILE A 133 3.52 5.50 23.70
CA ILE A 133 4.03 5.95 25.00
C ILE A 133 3.23 7.13 25.53
N ASP A 134 2.71 7.98 24.64
CA ASP A 134 2.05 9.22 25.01
C ASP A 134 0.58 9.01 25.41
N SER A 135 -0.12 8.09 24.75
CA SER A 135 -1.52 7.74 25.04
C SER A 135 -1.68 6.48 25.89
N HIS A 136 -0.59 5.72 26.08
CA HIS A 136 -0.58 4.38 26.68
C HIS A 136 -1.49 3.35 25.99
N ARG A 137 -2.01 3.66 24.79
CA ARG A 137 -2.83 2.72 24.02
C ARG A 137 -1.98 1.55 23.59
N MET A 138 -2.55 0.35 23.74
CA MET A 138 -1.92 -0.90 23.34
C MET A 138 -2.67 -1.55 22.20
N PHE A 139 -1.90 -2.02 21.22
CA PHE A 139 -2.37 -2.82 20.10
C PHE A 139 -1.70 -4.19 20.19
N LYS A 140 -2.47 -5.25 20.00
CA LYS A 140 -1.97 -6.63 20.03
C LYS A 140 -2.42 -7.38 18.79
N ASN A 141 -1.53 -8.18 18.23
CA ASN A 141 -1.83 -9.07 17.12
C ASN A 141 -1.08 -10.39 17.29
N THR A 142 -1.77 -11.51 17.09
CA THR A 142 -1.16 -12.84 17.12
C THR A 142 -1.12 -13.38 15.69
N THR A 143 0.06 -13.80 15.24
CA THR A 143 0.28 -14.39 13.91
C THR A 143 0.88 -15.78 14.08
N LYS A 144 0.37 -16.76 13.33
CA LYS A 144 0.97 -18.10 13.25
C LYS A 144 2.27 -18.02 12.45
N VAL A 145 3.31 -18.70 12.94
CA VAL A 145 4.62 -18.77 12.28
C VAL A 145 5.01 -20.23 12.22
N ASP A 146 4.90 -20.83 11.04
CA ASP A 146 5.27 -22.21 10.80
C ASP A 146 6.62 -22.21 10.07
N ILE A 147 7.58 -22.96 10.63
CA ILE A 147 8.92 -23.09 10.09
C ILE A 147 9.10 -24.53 9.63
N GLU A 148 8.93 -24.73 8.34
CA GLU A 148 9.12 -26.00 7.62
C GLU A 148 10.29 -25.86 6.62
N ASP A 149 10.61 -26.89 5.84
CA ASP A 149 11.66 -26.90 4.80
C ASP A 149 11.48 -25.75 3.79
N ALA A 150 11.99 -24.57 4.16
CA ALA A 150 11.80 -23.35 3.41
C ALA A 150 12.69 -23.33 2.16
N PRO A 151 12.25 -22.66 1.09
CA PRO A 151 13.03 -22.55 -0.15
C PRO A 151 14.39 -21.86 0.10
N MET A 152 15.39 -22.20 -0.72
CA MET A 152 16.74 -21.62 -0.65
C MET A 152 16.76 -20.10 -0.91
N ILE A 153 15.72 -19.59 -1.57
CA ILE A 153 15.47 -18.16 -1.78
C ILE A 153 14.12 -17.78 -1.16
N SER A 154 14.10 -16.71 -0.35
CA SER A 154 12.88 -16.26 0.29
C SER A 154 11.88 -15.68 -0.71
N GLN A 155 10.63 -15.49 -0.27
CA GLN A 155 9.68 -14.66 -1.02
C GLN A 155 10.25 -13.25 -1.22
N LEU A 156 10.04 -12.69 -2.42
CA LEU A 156 10.45 -11.32 -2.72
C LEU A 156 9.58 -10.31 -1.97
N LYS A 157 10.18 -9.19 -1.58
CA LYS A 157 9.46 -7.99 -1.13
C LYS A 157 9.85 -6.81 -1.97
N ALA A 158 8.86 -6.19 -2.60
CA ALA A 158 9.03 -4.97 -3.36
C ALA A 158 8.90 -3.75 -2.45
N TYR A 159 9.76 -2.75 -2.64
CA TYR A 159 9.59 -1.42 -2.06
C TYR A 159 10.17 -0.36 -3.00
N HIS A 160 9.78 0.90 -2.82
CA HIS A 160 10.48 2.04 -3.41
C HIS A 160 10.95 2.98 -2.29
N GLU A 161 11.98 3.77 -2.57
CA GLU A 161 12.47 4.76 -1.61
C GLU A 161 11.90 6.14 -1.95
N LYS A 162 11.38 6.83 -0.94
CA LYS A 162 10.90 8.22 -1.03
C LYS A 162 11.10 8.88 0.33
N ASP A 163 11.71 10.06 0.33
CA ASP A 163 12.01 10.84 1.56
C ASP A 163 12.86 10.07 2.59
N ASN A 164 13.86 9.32 2.13
CA ASN A 164 14.69 8.41 2.94
C ASN A 164 13.89 7.35 3.72
N GLN A 165 12.67 7.05 3.28
CA GLN A 165 11.83 6.00 3.83
C GLN A 165 11.55 4.94 2.75
N ARG A 166 11.55 3.68 3.17
CA ARG A 166 11.14 2.55 2.32
C ARG A 166 9.62 2.45 2.36
N HIS A 167 9.01 2.40 1.18
CA HIS A 167 7.57 2.24 1.00
C HIS A 167 7.30 0.89 0.33
N TYR A 168 6.87 -0.10 1.11
CA TYR A 168 6.64 -1.45 0.58
C TYR A 168 5.43 -1.56 -0.33
N ILE A 169 5.66 -2.16 -1.49
CA ILE A 169 4.71 -2.41 -2.55
C ILE A 169 4.14 -3.83 -2.38
N ARG A 170 2.83 -3.93 -2.20
CA ARG A 170 2.14 -5.22 -2.06
C ARG A 170 1.70 -5.80 -3.40
N LYS A 171 1.18 -4.95 -4.27
CA LYS A 171 0.59 -5.37 -5.55
C LYS A 171 0.76 -4.32 -6.63
N VAL A 172 0.43 -3.06 -6.35
CA VAL A 172 0.42 -1.99 -7.37
C VAL A 172 1.68 -1.15 -7.28
N VAL A 173 2.42 -1.05 -8.39
CA VAL A 173 3.50 -0.07 -8.59
C VAL A 173 2.87 1.14 -9.25
N LYS A 174 2.96 2.30 -8.60
CA LYS A 174 2.39 3.54 -9.10
C LYS A 174 3.21 4.11 -10.25
N GLU A 175 2.58 4.94 -11.08
CA GLU A 175 3.23 5.60 -12.22
C GLU A 175 4.47 6.44 -11.81
N ASP A 176 4.47 7.01 -10.60
CA ASP A 176 5.54 7.86 -10.08
C ASP A 176 6.76 7.07 -9.56
N VAL A 177 6.70 5.73 -9.58
CA VAL A 177 7.76 4.86 -9.09
C VAL A 177 8.71 4.48 -10.23
N ASP A 178 9.92 5.03 -10.20
CA ASP A 178 10.95 4.76 -11.20
C ASP A 178 11.74 3.48 -10.97
N THR A 179 12.07 3.19 -9.72
CA THR A 179 12.85 2.01 -9.34
C THR A 179 12.11 1.25 -8.25
N VAL A 180 11.93 -0.04 -8.46
CA VAL A 180 11.46 -0.96 -7.44
C VAL A 180 12.63 -1.78 -6.93
N TRP A 181 12.84 -1.76 -5.63
CA TRP A 181 13.81 -2.58 -4.94
C TRP A 181 13.15 -3.89 -4.51
N PHE A 182 13.80 -5.00 -4.85
CA PHE A 182 13.38 -6.33 -4.44
C PHE A 182 14.30 -6.84 -3.35
N LYS A 183 13.73 -6.91 -2.15
CA LYS A 183 14.37 -7.48 -0.98
C LYS A 183 14.08 -8.96 -0.88
N PHE A 184 15.12 -9.75 -0.68
CA PHE A 184 14.99 -11.19 -0.41
C PHE A 184 16.25 -11.70 0.28
N GLN A 185 16.12 -12.89 0.87
CA GLN A 185 17.24 -13.65 1.39
C GLN A 185 17.55 -14.78 0.41
N MET A 186 18.82 -15.03 0.15
CA MET A 186 19.27 -16.24 -0.53
C MET A 186 20.51 -16.75 0.16
N ASP A 187 20.52 -18.02 0.56
CA ASP A 187 21.73 -18.61 1.13
C ASP A 187 22.66 -19.05 -0.01
N ASP A 188 23.85 -18.46 -0.08
CA ASP A 188 24.91 -18.88 -0.98
C ASP A 188 26.22 -18.80 -0.19
N PHE A 189 26.83 -19.95 0.09
CA PHE A 189 28.06 -20.08 0.87
C PHE A 189 29.29 -19.46 0.19
N GLU A 190 29.14 -19.11 -1.08
CA GLU A 190 30.14 -18.36 -1.82
C GLU A 190 30.01 -16.86 -1.47
N ILE A 191 30.74 -16.52 -0.40
CA ILE A 191 31.65 -15.37 -0.30
C ILE A 191 31.19 -14.15 0.53
N ILE A 192 31.87 -13.97 1.67
CA ILE A 192 32.09 -12.65 2.26
C ILE A 192 33.15 -11.93 1.42
N GLY A 193 32.75 -10.99 0.56
CA GLY A 193 33.68 -10.11 -0.17
C GLY A 193 33.77 -10.28 -1.70
N GLU A 194 33.01 -11.19 -2.32
CA GLU A 194 32.89 -11.30 -3.77
C GLU A 194 31.48 -10.89 -4.23
N THR A 195 31.37 -10.66 -5.54
CA THR A 195 30.14 -10.23 -6.19
C THR A 195 29.32 -11.42 -6.66
N ILE A 196 28.09 -11.52 -6.19
CA ILE A 196 27.13 -12.58 -6.51
C ILE A 196 26.25 -12.10 -7.67
N PRO A 197 26.19 -12.82 -8.80
CA PRO A 197 25.36 -12.45 -9.94
C PRO A 197 23.92 -12.95 -9.75
N PHE A 198 22.98 -12.02 -9.63
CA PHE A 198 21.56 -12.34 -9.63
C PHE A 198 20.94 -12.04 -10.99
N THR A 199 20.27 -13.02 -11.57
CA THR A 199 19.48 -12.81 -12.78
C THR A 199 18.05 -12.44 -12.40
N TYR A 200 17.52 -11.37 -13.00
CA TYR A 200 16.08 -11.11 -12.99
C TYR A 200 15.47 -11.32 -14.38
N ARG A 201 14.20 -11.72 -14.40
CA ARG A 201 13.38 -11.85 -15.61
C ARG A 201 12.03 -11.24 -15.35
N VAL A 202 11.54 -10.44 -16.27
CA VAL A 202 10.22 -9.80 -16.20
C VAL A 202 9.35 -10.42 -17.28
N LEU A 203 8.23 -11.01 -16.86
CA LEU A 203 7.30 -11.68 -17.74
C LEU A 203 5.96 -10.94 -17.76
N ARG A 204 5.38 -10.81 -18.96
CA ARG A 204 3.98 -10.44 -19.20
C ARG A 204 3.37 -11.49 -20.11
N ASP A 205 2.22 -12.05 -19.72
CA ASP A 205 1.52 -13.08 -20.49
C ASP A 205 2.42 -14.26 -20.91
N SER A 206 3.26 -14.72 -19.98
CA SER A 206 4.29 -15.77 -20.19
C SER A 206 5.42 -15.42 -21.16
N THR A 207 5.47 -14.20 -21.69
CA THR A 207 6.55 -13.69 -22.55
C THR A 207 7.55 -12.91 -21.71
N ILE A 208 8.85 -13.17 -21.87
CA ILE A 208 9.91 -12.38 -21.23
C ILE A 208 9.99 -11.03 -21.95
N ILE A 209 9.70 -9.94 -21.24
CA ILE A 209 9.75 -8.57 -21.76
C ILE A 209 11.00 -7.81 -21.32
N ASP A 210 11.68 -8.27 -20.27
CA ASP A 210 12.99 -7.77 -19.86
C ASP A 210 13.75 -8.85 -19.07
N SER A 211 15.08 -8.79 -19.11
CA SER A 211 15.96 -9.66 -18.34
C SER A 211 17.35 -9.05 -18.25
N SER A 212 17.94 -9.08 -17.06
CA SER A 212 19.34 -8.68 -16.88
C SER A 212 19.97 -9.41 -15.69
N THR A 213 21.27 -9.20 -15.51
CA THR A 213 22.04 -9.71 -14.36
C THR A 213 22.59 -8.54 -13.57
N VAL A 214 22.36 -8.57 -12.25
CA VAL A 214 22.84 -7.58 -11.30
C VAL A 214 23.80 -8.25 -10.34
N SER A 215 25.02 -7.74 -10.26
CA SER A 215 26.04 -8.25 -9.34
C SER A 215 26.00 -7.47 -8.03
N ILE A 216 25.73 -8.16 -6.91
CA ILE A 216 25.65 -7.56 -5.57
C ILE A 216 26.72 -8.18 -4.67
N ILE A 217 27.34 -7.39 -3.81
CA ILE A 217 28.34 -7.87 -2.86
C ILE A 217 27.66 -8.77 -1.80
N GLY A 218 28.20 -9.97 -1.62
CA GLY A 218 27.78 -10.90 -0.57
C GLY A 218 27.90 -10.28 0.83
N ASN A 219 26.93 -10.55 1.71
CA ASN A 219 26.95 -10.07 3.09
C ASN A 219 26.64 -11.20 4.07
N LYS A 220 27.11 -11.05 5.31
CA LYS A 220 26.95 -12.06 6.37
C LYS A 220 25.49 -12.31 6.76
N GLN A 221 24.58 -11.43 6.39
CA GLN A 221 23.15 -11.57 6.64
C GLN A 221 22.44 -12.34 5.53
N ASN A 222 23.09 -12.57 4.39
CA ASN A 222 22.52 -13.17 3.18
C ASN A 222 21.25 -12.45 2.71
N MET A 223 21.18 -11.14 2.95
CA MET A 223 20.05 -10.27 2.62
C MET A 223 20.40 -9.36 1.44
N TYR A 224 19.63 -9.43 0.37
CA TYR A 224 19.91 -8.71 -0.86
C TYR A 224 18.74 -7.79 -1.22
N ASP A 225 19.09 -6.59 -1.64
CA ASP A 225 18.17 -5.60 -2.20
C ASP A 225 18.59 -5.39 -3.67
N ILE A 226 17.76 -5.82 -4.63
CA ILE A 226 18.03 -5.66 -6.07
C ILE A 226 17.18 -4.52 -6.64
N PRO A 227 17.80 -3.45 -7.15
CA PRO A 227 17.06 -2.39 -7.83
C PRO A 227 16.72 -2.82 -9.25
N ILE A 228 15.44 -2.73 -9.62
CA ILE A 228 14.96 -2.90 -10.99
C ILE A 228 14.27 -1.60 -11.40
N MET A 229 14.80 -0.97 -12.46
CA MET A 229 14.14 0.19 -13.06
C MET A 229 12.89 -0.26 -13.81
N ILE A 230 11.77 0.39 -13.53
CA ILE A 230 10.50 0.10 -14.19
C ILE A 230 10.52 0.82 -15.54
N SER A 231 10.60 0.04 -16.62
CA SER A 231 10.54 0.55 -17.99
C SER A 231 9.23 1.31 -18.23
N PRO A 232 9.25 2.42 -19.01
CA PRO A 232 8.03 3.11 -19.42
C PRO A 232 7.00 2.22 -20.13
N ASP A 233 7.46 1.18 -20.82
CA ASP A 233 6.61 0.23 -21.56
C ASP A 233 5.98 -0.85 -20.66
N TRP A 234 6.31 -0.84 -19.36
CA TRP A 234 5.75 -1.78 -18.40
C TRP A 234 4.38 -1.32 -17.89
N GLU A 235 3.36 -2.12 -18.15
CA GLU A 235 1.97 -1.85 -17.76
C GLU A 235 1.27 -3.15 -17.38
N ASN A 236 0.20 -3.03 -16.59
CA ASN A 236 -0.65 -4.14 -16.15
C ASN A 236 0.10 -5.19 -15.31
N GLU A 237 -0.44 -6.41 -15.21
CA GLU A 237 0.17 -7.48 -14.43
C GLU A 237 1.47 -7.98 -15.08
N ILE A 238 2.55 -7.91 -14.33
CA ILE A 238 3.84 -8.52 -14.64
C ILE A 238 4.23 -9.49 -13.54
N THR A 239 5.02 -10.51 -13.88
CA THR A 239 5.68 -11.39 -12.92
C THR A 239 7.18 -11.19 -13.00
N ILE A 240 7.79 -10.80 -11.89
CA ILE A 240 9.23 -10.63 -11.78
C ILE A 240 9.80 -11.87 -11.10
N PHE A 241 10.75 -12.53 -11.75
CA PHE A 241 11.54 -13.62 -11.21
C PHE A 241 12.93 -13.10 -10.89
N ILE A 242 13.46 -13.46 -9.73
CA ILE A 242 14.81 -13.10 -9.30
C ILE A 242 15.46 -14.34 -8.71
N GLY A 243 16.71 -14.59 -9.09
CA GLY A 243 17.39 -15.80 -8.65
C GLY A 243 18.85 -15.89 -9.08
N ASN A 244 19.50 -16.94 -8.59
CA ASN A 244 20.87 -17.31 -8.94
C ASN A 244 20.98 -18.85 -8.94
N LYS A 245 21.95 -19.40 -9.69
CA LYS A 245 22.28 -20.85 -9.71
C LYS A 245 21.05 -21.78 -9.89
N GLY A 246 20.05 -21.34 -10.66
CA GLY A 246 18.83 -22.10 -10.94
C GLY A 246 17.74 -22.01 -9.87
N GLN A 247 17.98 -21.33 -8.75
CA GLN A 247 16.99 -21.06 -7.71
C GLN A 247 16.37 -19.68 -7.95
N PHE A 248 15.04 -19.61 -8.05
CA PHE A 248 14.31 -18.37 -8.31
C PHE A 248 13.13 -18.19 -7.37
N SER A 249 12.92 -16.94 -6.95
CA SER A 249 11.71 -16.47 -6.30
C SER A 249 10.99 -15.54 -7.24
N SER A 250 9.68 -15.37 -7.07
CA SER A 250 8.89 -14.49 -7.92
C SER A 250 7.88 -13.66 -7.16
N MET A 251 7.50 -12.54 -7.76
CA MET A 251 6.45 -11.66 -7.28
C MET A 251 5.64 -11.13 -8.45
N LYS A 252 4.32 -11.16 -8.29
CA LYS A 252 3.38 -10.52 -9.21
C LYS A 252 3.13 -9.08 -8.79
N LEU A 253 3.25 -8.17 -9.75
CA LEU A 253 2.96 -6.76 -9.56
C LEU A 253 2.04 -6.27 -10.69
N ASN A 254 1.21 -5.30 -10.38
CA ASN A 254 0.43 -4.54 -11.35
C ASN A 254 1.11 -3.19 -11.53
N ILE A 255 1.62 -2.91 -12.73
CA ILE A 255 2.30 -1.65 -13.03
C ILE A 255 1.26 -0.67 -13.59
N GLU A 256 1.08 0.45 -12.91
CA GLU A 256 0.36 1.56 -13.51
C GLU A 256 1.18 2.10 -14.67
N GLY A 257 0.59 2.11 -15.86
CA GLY A 257 1.28 2.54 -17.07
C GLY A 257 1.88 3.93 -16.92
N LYS A 258 3.16 4.04 -17.29
CA LYS A 258 3.91 5.30 -17.22
C LYS A 258 3.72 6.17 -18.45
N ALA A 259 2.92 5.74 -19.41
CA ALA A 259 2.65 6.51 -20.61
C ALA A 259 1.94 7.86 -20.32
N GLY A 260 1.52 8.12 -19.08
CA GLY A 260 0.77 9.32 -18.75
C GLY A 260 -0.58 9.39 -19.48
N THR A 261 -1.03 8.27 -20.06
CA THR A 261 -2.25 8.13 -20.87
C THR A 261 -3.37 7.40 -20.12
N LYS A 262 -3.21 7.13 -18.82
CA LYS A 262 -4.27 6.48 -18.02
C LYS A 262 -5.51 7.38 -18.02
N ILE A 263 -6.51 6.95 -18.78
CA ILE A 263 -7.78 7.66 -18.91
C ILE A 263 -8.62 7.49 -17.63
N TRP A 264 -9.56 8.41 -17.42
CA TRP A 264 -10.38 8.53 -16.21
C TRP A 264 -11.28 7.33 -15.88
N SER A 265 -11.49 6.40 -16.81
CA SER A 265 -12.36 5.23 -16.62
C SER A 265 -12.08 4.17 -17.67
N ASP A 266 -12.24 2.90 -17.29
CA ASP A 266 -12.30 1.76 -18.22
C ASP A 266 -13.74 1.52 -18.73
N ASN A 267 -14.73 2.27 -18.22
CA ASN A 267 -16.12 2.09 -18.65
C ASN A 267 -16.36 2.74 -20.01
N HIS A 268 -16.67 1.91 -21.01
CA HIS A 268 -16.96 2.32 -22.39
C HIS A 268 -17.91 3.55 -22.50
N LYS A 269 -19.00 3.59 -21.72
CA LYS A 269 -19.98 4.69 -21.78
C LYS A 269 -19.44 5.98 -21.15
N GLU A 270 -18.59 5.88 -20.14
CA GLU A 270 -17.96 7.04 -19.51
C GLU A 270 -16.87 7.63 -20.40
N ILE A 271 -16.05 6.77 -21.03
CA ILE A 271 -15.05 7.18 -22.02
C ILE A 271 -15.71 7.99 -23.14
N ILE A 272 -16.73 7.42 -23.79
CA ILE A 272 -17.46 8.11 -24.87
C ILE A 272 -18.06 9.43 -24.38
N GLY A 273 -18.73 9.40 -23.23
CA GLY A 273 -19.48 10.56 -22.73
C GLY A 273 -18.57 11.74 -22.37
N ILE A 274 -17.41 11.48 -21.77
CA ILE A 274 -16.45 12.52 -21.41
C ILE A 274 -15.68 12.99 -22.64
N MET A 275 -15.24 12.07 -23.52
CA MET A 275 -14.60 12.46 -24.79
C MET A 275 -15.51 13.36 -25.62
N ALA A 276 -16.82 13.14 -25.62
CA ALA A 276 -17.80 13.98 -26.32
C ALA A 276 -17.80 15.46 -25.89
N TYR A 277 -17.26 15.79 -24.71
CA TYR A 277 -17.09 17.17 -24.26
C TYR A 277 -15.81 17.81 -24.76
N LEU A 278 -14.81 16.99 -25.08
CA LEU A 278 -13.42 17.42 -25.34
C LEU A 278 -13.09 17.41 -26.83
N VAL A 279 -13.85 16.68 -27.64
CA VAL A 279 -13.61 16.52 -29.07
C VAL A 279 -14.68 17.19 -29.94
N PRO A 280 -14.35 17.53 -31.20
CA PRO A 280 -15.34 17.93 -32.18
C PRO A 280 -16.39 16.83 -32.44
N TYR A 281 -17.61 17.25 -32.77
CA TYR A 281 -18.72 16.33 -33.06
C TYR A 281 -18.44 15.35 -34.22
N SER A 282 -17.61 15.75 -35.19
CA SER A 282 -17.18 14.87 -36.29
C SER A 282 -16.33 13.68 -35.81
N GLU A 283 -15.46 13.90 -34.83
CA GLU A 283 -14.62 12.86 -34.23
C GLU A 283 -15.49 11.95 -33.35
N TYR A 284 -16.37 12.55 -32.53
CA TYR A 284 -17.36 11.81 -31.73
C TYR A 284 -18.13 10.78 -32.53
N LYS A 285 -18.69 11.18 -33.69
CA LYS A 285 -19.46 10.27 -34.55
C LYS A 285 -18.66 9.05 -35.04
N THR A 286 -17.34 9.19 -35.09
CA THR A 286 -16.42 8.15 -35.54
C THR A 286 -16.09 7.21 -34.38
N PHE A 287 -15.51 7.73 -33.29
CA PHE A 287 -15.06 6.86 -32.19
C PHE A 287 -16.20 6.28 -31.36
N SER A 288 -17.37 6.91 -31.31
CA SER A 288 -18.51 6.40 -30.52
C SER A 288 -19.08 5.07 -31.03
N LYS A 289 -18.58 4.59 -32.17
CA LYS A 289 -18.97 3.32 -32.81
C LYS A 289 -17.88 2.25 -32.73
N LEU A 290 -16.71 2.59 -32.20
CA LEU A 290 -15.61 1.64 -32.03
C LEU A 290 -15.97 0.64 -30.95
N GLU A 291 -15.48 -0.59 -31.10
CA GLU A 291 -15.57 -1.59 -30.04
C GLU A 291 -14.66 -1.21 -28.86
N GLU A 292 -14.85 -1.83 -27.69
CA GLU A 292 -14.18 -1.42 -26.45
C GLU A 292 -12.66 -1.32 -26.54
N ASN A 293 -12.00 -2.33 -27.12
CA ASN A 293 -10.54 -2.32 -27.30
C ASN A 293 -10.08 -1.22 -28.27
N GLU A 294 -10.79 -1.06 -29.39
CA GLU A 294 -10.48 -0.05 -30.42
C GLU A 294 -10.71 1.38 -29.90
N LEU A 295 -11.74 1.56 -29.06
CA LEU A 295 -12.03 2.82 -28.40
C LEU A 295 -10.91 3.21 -27.44
N ILE A 296 -10.45 2.28 -26.61
CA ILE A 296 -9.35 2.52 -25.67
C ILE A 296 -8.07 2.90 -26.44
N GLU A 297 -7.75 2.17 -27.51
CA GLU A 297 -6.60 2.47 -28.35
C GLU A 297 -6.71 3.86 -29.00
N TYR A 298 -7.88 4.19 -29.57
CA TYR A 298 -8.15 5.51 -30.15
C TYR A 298 -7.96 6.65 -29.14
N VAL A 299 -8.53 6.51 -27.93
CA VAL A 299 -8.45 7.56 -26.91
C VAL A 299 -7.02 7.70 -26.36
N THR A 300 -6.30 6.59 -26.23
CA THR A 300 -4.89 6.58 -25.81
C THR A 300 -4.03 7.34 -26.81
N GLU A 301 -4.16 7.05 -28.10
CA GLU A 301 -3.43 7.76 -29.17
C GLU A 301 -3.87 9.23 -29.30
N TYR A 302 -5.15 9.52 -29.12
CA TYR A 302 -5.64 10.90 -29.08
C TYR A 302 -4.90 11.70 -28.01
N TRP A 303 -4.85 11.22 -26.77
CA TRP A 303 -4.19 11.95 -25.69
C TRP A 303 -2.69 12.02 -25.89
N LYS A 304 -2.05 10.93 -26.32
CA LYS A 304 -0.61 10.94 -26.67
C LYS A 304 -0.27 12.02 -27.70
N SER A 305 -1.13 12.24 -28.70
CA SER A 305 -0.95 13.32 -29.69
C SER A 305 -1.17 14.73 -29.13
N LYS A 306 -1.83 14.86 -27.98
CA LYS A 306 -2.15 16.11 -27.28
C LYS A 306 -1.21 16.42 -26.13
N ASP A 307 -0.18 15.62 -25.94
CA ASP A 307 0.85 15.85 -24.92
C ASP A 307 1.58 17.18 -25.19
N PRO A 308 1.41 18.20 -24.31
CA PRO A 308 2.09 19.49 -24.47
C PRO A 308 3.61 19.40 -24.31
N THR A 309 4.08 18.37 -23.62
CA THR A 309 5.46 18.26 -23.14
C THR A 309 5.97 16.84 -23.30
N VAL A 310 6.06 16.38 -24.55
CA VAL A 310 6.53 15.04 -24.98
C VAL A 310 7.84 14.54 -24.30
N ASN A 311 8.65 15.43 -23.76
CA ASN A 311 9.88 15.08 -23.03
C ASN A 311 9.66 14.72 -21.55
N THR A 312 8.46 14.90 -21.01
CA THR A 312 8.08 14.45 -19.67
C THR A 312 7.44 13.07 -19.78
N LYS A 313 7.42 12.33 -18.66
CA LYS A 313 6.79 11.02 -18.60
C LYS A 313 5.26 11.10 -18.55
N LYS A 314 4.68 12.30 -18.41
CA LYS A 314 3.26 12.48 -18.13
C LYS A 314 2.67 13.42 -19.16
N ASN A 315 1.46 13.14 -19.62
CA ASN A 315 0.68 14.11 -20.36
C ASN A 315 -0.03 15.04 -19.37
N GLU A 316 0.53 16.23 -19.16
CA GLU A 316 0.01 17.22 -18.20
C GLU A 316 -1.42 17.66 -18.52
N LEU A 317 -1.78 17.67 -19.81
CA LEU A 317 -3.14 18.01 -20.23
C LEU A 317 -4.12 16.90 -19.83
N LEU A 318 -3.77 15.63 -20.02
CA LEU A 318 -4.62 14.52 -19.58
C LEU A 318 -4.71 14.46 -18.04
N GLU A 319 -3.61 14.71 -17.34
CA GLU A 319 -3.60 14.78 -15.87
C GLU A 319 -4.57 15.84 -15.35
N GLU A 320 -4.53 17.04 -15.94
CA GLU A 320 -5.46 18.13 -15.62
C GLU A 320 -6.93 17.76 -15.91
N ILE A 321 -7.21 17.12 -17.05
CA ILE A 321 -8.56 16.64 -17.38
C ILE A 321 -9.04 15.58 -16.39
N ASN A 322 -8.18 14.61 -16.02
CA ASN A 322 -8.48 13.61 -15.00
C ASN A 322 -8.78 14.26 -13.64
N ASN A 323 -8.02 15.30 -13.26
CA ASN A 323 -8.25 16.07 -12.04
C ASN A 323 -9.62 16.77 -12.08
N ARG A 324 -9.99 17.37 -13.21
CA ARG A 324 -11.30 18.03 -13.37
C ARG A 324 -12.46 17.07 -13.27
N ILE A 325 -12.34 15.90 -13.89
CA ILE A 325 -13.35 14.84 -13.82
C ILE A 325 -13.50 14.34 -12.39
N SER A 326 -12.38 14.10 -11.69
CA SER A 326 -12.36 13.67 -10.30
C SER A 326 -13.01 14.71 -9.38
N TYR A 327 -12.69 15.99 -9.57
CA TYR A 327 -13.31 17.09 -8.84
C TYR A 327 -14.82 17.17 -9.11
N ALA A 328 -15.23 17.09 -10.38
CA ALA A 328 -16.63 17.13 -10.76
C ALA A 328 -17.42 15.97 -10.14
N ASN A 329 -16.87 14.76 -10.16
CA ASN A 329 -17.46 13.60 -9.50
C ASN A 329 -17.51 13.74 -7.98
N ALA A 330 -16.55 14.42 -7.35
CA ALA A 330 -16.57 14.64 -5.91
C ALA A 330 -17.58 15.72 -5.48
N HIS A 331 -17.78 16.76 -6.28
CA HIS A 331 -18.51 17.97 -5.86
C HIS A 331 -19.90 18.14 -6.52
N PHE A 332 -20.13 17.54 -7.69
CA PHE A 332 -21.36 17.74 -8.47
C PHE A 332 -22.20 16.47 -8.67
N SER A 333 -21.93 15.40 -7.91
CA SER A 333 -22.68 14.14 -7.94
C SER A 333 -23.98 14.22 -7.14
N VAL A 334 -24.94 15.02 -7.61
CA VAL A 334 -26.28 15.14 -6.98
C VAL A 334 -27.18 13.98 -7.37
N ILE A 335 -27.23 13.63 -8.67
CA ILE A 335 -27.93 12.46 -9.21
C ILE A 335 -27.02 11.81 -10.25
N GLY A 336 -26.42 10.66 -9.91
CA GLY A 336 -25.44 9.99 -10.76
C GLY A 336 -24.04 10.63 -10.70
N SER A 337 -23.16 10.22 -11.62
CA SER A 337 -21.77 10.70 -11.68
C SER A 337 -21.72 12.19 -12.00
N GLY A 338 -20.97 12.97 -11.20
CA GLY A 338 -20.92 14.43 -11.29
C GLY A 338 -20.43 14.97 -12.63
N TRP A 339 -19.63 14.22 -13.39
CA TRP A 339 -19.26 14.58 -14.77
C TRP A 339 -20.45 14.76 -15.72
N ARG A 340 -21.60 14.12 -15.43
CA ARG A 340 -22.83 14.22 -16.24
C ARG A 340 -23.68 15.44 -15.89
N SER A 341 -23.40 16.10 -14.78
CA SER A 341 -24.13 17.31 -14.36
C SER A 341 -23.75 18.51 -15.23
N ASP A 342 -24.63 19.50 -15.35
CA ASP A 342 -24.33 20.72 -16.11
C ASP A 342 -23.10 21.44 -15.53
N MET A 343 -22.97 21.49 -14.20
CA MET A 343 -21.81 22.08 -13.52
C MET A 343 -20.53 21.29 -13.80
N GLY A 344 -20.59 19.96 -13.73
CA GLY A 344 -19.46 19.09 -14.01
C GLY A 344 -19.00 19.18 -15.47
N LYS A 345 -19.94 19.21 -16.41
CA LYS A 345 -19.64 19.43 -17.82
C LYS A 345 -18.91 20.75 -18.06
N ILE A 346 -19.43 21.85 -17.54
CA ILE A 346 -18.80 23.17 -17.68
C ILE A 346 -17.40 23.18 -17.05
N TYR A 347 -17.25 22.58 -15.88
CA TYR A 347 -15.95 22.52 -15.19
C TYR A 347 -14.92 21.66 -15.94
N ILE A 348 -15.32 20.53 -16.51
CA ILE A 348 -14.42 19.69 -17.32
C ILE A 348 -13.91 20.47 -18.55
N ILE A 349 -14.80 21.19 -19.23
CA ILE A 349 -14.47 21.93 -20.47
C ILE A 349 -13.62 23.18 -20.18
N TYR A 350 -13.95 23.95 -19.14
CA TYR A 350 -13.42 25.31 -18.95
C TYR A 350 -12.73 25.58 -17.61
N GLY A 351 -12.70 24.59 -16.70
CA GLY A 351 -12.29 24.75 -15.30
C GLY A 351 -10.81 25.01 -15.07
#